data_AF-A0A6M8HPE5-F1
#
_entry.id   AF-A0A6M8HPE5-F1
#
_cell.length_a   1.000
_cell.length_b   1.000
_cell.length_c   1.000
_cell.angle_alpha   90.00
_cell.angle_beta   90.00
_cell.angle_gamma   90.00
#
_symmetry.space_group_name_H-M   'P 1'
#
loop_
_entity.id
_entity.type
_entity.pdbx_description
1 polymer ?
#
loop_
_entity_poly.entity_id
_entity_poly.type
_entity_poly.pdbx_seq_one_letter_code
_entity_poly.pdbx_strand_id
1 'polypeptide(L)'
;MFAAQSFMRLMGADFSGQALEGTLSTGPYIFMLRFPFLLVLLFVVLEVAMQMIRQLRVWPNRATESRLLTCLDQVLWTGLILCTTSSIVTAVIADPGCVRFFLPATVFGTILMARRYARVPVFALYVTIAFIGSTASEATSIAHAPLRPTIGSTAAWRLVESLEAHDLKHGYGGYWESSITTVLSHGNIKTLALIDDGLHHLYPFRWFTNLDLYREASENWTGRTFFLAKDQPSALTMSQATILATFGKPAETWRIDDQVIDVYNFKPHALAGLAP
;
A
#
# COMPACT_ATOMS: atom_id res chain seq x y z
N MET A 1 4.84 -15.79 9.44
CA MET A 1 4.35 -14.78 8.49
C MET A 1 3.26 -13.90 9.10
N PHE A 2 2.23 -14.49 9.73
CA PHE A 2 1.10 -13.76 10.33
C PHE A 2 1.46 -12.71 11.38
N ALA A 3 2.30 -13.00 12.36
CA ALA A 3 2.69 -12.02 13.39
C ALA A 3 3.37 -10.75 12.84
N ALA A 4 4.12 -10.88 11.74
CA ALA A 4 4.75 -9.74 11.07
C ALA A 4 3.72 -8.86 10.35
N GLN A 5 2.69 -9.48 9.77
CA GLN A 5 1.58 -8.78 9.11
C GLN A 5 0.71 -8.02 10.13
N SER A 6 0.43 -8.62 11.30
CA SER A 6 -0.31 -7.98 12.39
C SER A 6 0.45 -6.78 12.96
N PHE A 7 1.76 -6.96 13.17
CA PHE A 7 2.63 -5.89 13.60
C PHE A 7 2.64 -4.75 12.56
N MET A 8 2.72 -5.08 11.28
CA MET A 8 2.65 -4.10 10.20
C MET A 8 1.30 -3.36 10.15
N ARG A 9 0.17 -4.05 10.33
CA ARG A 9 -1.15 -3.42 10.44
C ARG A 9 -1.27 -2.49 11.64
N LEU A 10 -0.74 -2.89 12.79
CA LEU A 10 -0.66 -2.06 14.00
C LEU A 10 0.09 -0.74 13.73
N MET A 11 1.16 -0.86 12.94
CA MET A 11 1.97 0.27 12.53
C MET A 11 1.27 1.11 11.46
N GLY A 12 0.28 0.57 10.74
CA GLY A 12 -0.51 1.26 9.71
C GLY A 12 -0.25 0.77 8.29
N ALA A 13 0.47 -0.34 8.11
CA ALA A 13 0.66 -1.00 6.84
C ALA A 13 -0.40 -2.08 6.66
N ASP A 14 -1.42 -1.82 5.84
CA ASP A 14 -2.32 -2.84 5.35
C ASP A 14 -1.96 -3.23 3.92
N PHE A 15 -1.73 -4.53 3.69
CA PHE A 15 -1.42 -5.06 2.36
C PHE A 15 -2.67 -5.63 1.65
N SER A 16 -3.84 -5.63 2.32
CA SER A 16 -5.08 -6.15 1.71
C SER A 16 -5.79 -5.15 0.80
N GLY A 17 -5.34 -3.90 0.74
CA GLY A 17 -5.96 -2.89 -0.15
C GLY A 17 -7.39 -2.52 0.24
N GLN A 18 -7.86 -2.92 1.42
CA GLN A 18 -9.10 -2.41 1.98
C GLN A 18 -8.83 -1.04 2.58
N ALA A 19 -9.63 -0.04 2.21
CA ALA A 19 -9.60 1.24 2.90
C ALA A 19 -9.82 0.96 4.39
N LEU A 20 -8.92 1.48 5.24
CA LEU A 20 -9.01 1.38 6.71
C LEU A 20 -10.17 2.24 7.27
N GLU A 21 -11.20 2.48 6.46
CA GLU A 21 -12.41 3.18 6.82
C GLU A 21 -13.27 2.25 7.68
N GLY A 22 -13.39 2.58 8.96
CA GLY A 22 -14.33 1.92 9.88
C GLY A 22 -13.80 0.71 10.66
N THR A 23 -12.55 0.28 10.46
CA THR A 23 -11.89 -0.66 11.37
C THR A 23 -11.09 0.09 12.43
N LEU A 24 -10.65 -0.59 13.50
CA LEU A 24 -9.87 -0.06 14.65
C LEU A 24 -8.62 0.79 14.30
N SER A 25 -8.35 0.96 13.00
CA SER A 25 -7.27 1.62 12.27
C SER A 25 -7.43 3.13 12.01
N THR A 26 -8.55 3.75 12.40
CA THR A 26 -8.73 5.22 12.37
C THR A 26 -9.24 5.85 13.69
N GLY A 27 -9.45 5.05 14.74
CA GLY A 27 -9.97 5.53 16.03
C GLY A 27 -8.91 6.04 17.03
N PRO A 28 -9.30 6.78 18.08
CA PRO A 28 -8.39 7.28 19.13
C PRO A 28 -7.60 6.17 19.85
N TYR A 29 -8.09 4.92 19.79
CA TYR A 29 -7.43 3.74 20.33
C TYR A 29 -6.09 3.42 19.65
N ILE A 30 -5.89 3.83 18.39
CA ILE A 30 -4.57 3.73 17.74
C ILE A 30 -3.58 4.67 18.32
N PHE A 31 -3.98 5.90 18.64
CA PHE A 31 -3.09 6.81 19.32
C PHE A 31 -2.64 6.20 20.64
N MET A 32 -3.53 5.55 21.37
CA MET A 32 -3.20 4.80 22.60
C MET A 32 -2.28 3.60 22.36
N LEU A 33 -2.34 2.97 21.18
CA LEU A 33 -1.49 1.83 20.79
C LEU A 33 -0.12 2.26 20.23
N ARG A 34 -0.09 3.36 19.46
CA ARG A 34 1.12 3.94 18.84
C ARG A 34 1.90 4.80 19.81
N PHE A 35 1.27 5.42 20.81
CA PHE A 35 1.97 6.29 21.76
C PHE A 35 3.02 5.55 22.60
N PRO A 36 2.75 4.36 23.17
CA PRO A 36 3.79 3.54 23.80
C PRO A 36 4.92 3.19 22.82
N PHE A 37 4.59 2.93 21.56
CA PHE A 37 5.59 2.65 20.53
C PHE A 37 6.45 3.87 20.21
N LEU A 38 5.86 5.06 20.11
CA LEU A 38 6.58 6.33 19.93
C LEU A 38 7.46 6.63 21.14
N LEU A 39 7.01 6.33 22.37
CA LEU A 39 7.84 6.46 23.57
C LEU A 39 9.01 5.48 23.57
N VAL A 40 8.79 4.22 23.15
CA VAL A 40 9.86 3.24 22.96
C VAL A 40 10.83 3.72 21.88
N LEU A 41 10.33 4.21 20.75
CA LEU A 41 11.15 4.74 19.65
C LEU A 41 11.96 5.96 20.10
N LEU A 42 11.35 6.89 20.83
CA LEU A 42 12.02 8.05 21.39
C LEU A 42 13.10 7.63 22.38
N PHE A 43 12.79 6.70 23.28
CA PHE A 43 13.75 6.14 24.23
C PHE A 43 14.92 5.45 23.52
N VAL A 44 14.63 4.66 22.49
CA VAL A 44 15.62 4.03 21.60
C VAL A 44 16.52 5.10 21.00
N VAL A 45 15.97 6.14 20.37
CA VAL A 45 16.72 7.24 19.75
C VAL A 45 17.59 7.99 20.78
N LEU A 46 17.07 8.24 21.98
CA LEU A 46 17.84 8.89 23.05
C LEU A 46 19.01 8.01 23.54
N GLU A 47 18.77 6.71 23.72
CA GLU A 47 19.82 5.74 24.06
C GLU A 47 20.89 5.62 22.98
N VAL A 48 20.53 5.80 21.69
CA VAL A 48 21.49 5.89 20.58
C VAL A 48 22.36 7.11 20.71
N ALA A 49 21.73 8.28 20.83
CA ALA A 49 22.44 9.54 20.90
C ALA A 49 23.44 9.53 22.07
N MET A 50 23.00 9.05 23.24
CA MET A 50 23.86 8.90 24.41
C MET A 50 25.01 7.92 24.18
N GLN A 51 24.78 6.80 23.49
CA GLN A 51 25.84 5.83 23.20
C GLN A 51 26.86 6.35 22.19
N MET A 52 26.43 7.01 21.13
CA MET A 52 27.35 7.64 20.17
C MET A 52 28.26 8.64 20.90
N ILE A 53 27.69 9.48 21.78
CA ILE A 53 28.47 10.41 22.61
C ILE A 53 29.47 9.68 23.52
N ARG A 54 29.07 8.56 24.15
CA ARG A 54 29.95 7.76 24.99
C ARG A 54 31.07 7.08 24.20
N GLN A 55 30.77 6.55 23.01
CA GLN A 55 31.76 5.89 22.15
C GLN A 55 32.77 6.89 21.60
N LEU A 56 32.34 8.08 21.18
CA LEU A 56 33.22 9.17 20.77
C LEU A 56 34.19 9.59 21.90
N ARG A 57 33.78 9.46 23.18
CA ARG A 57 34.64 9.76 24.34
C ARG A 57 35.66 8.67 24.69
N VAL A 58 35.41 7.40 24.34
CA VAL A 58 36.20 6.24 24.84
C VAL A 58 36.97 5.54 23.70
N TRP A 59 36.93 6.08 22.49
CA TRP A 59 37.52 5.50 21.27
C TRP A 59 38.98 5.00 21.37
N PRO A 60 39.92 5.58 22.14
CA PRO A 60 41.33 5.20 21.97
C PRO A 60 41.74 3.79 22.42
N ASN A 61 40.97 3.07 23.25
CA ASN A 61 41.57 2.04 24.14
C ASN A 61 40.90 0.65 24.24
N ARG A 62 40.19 0.13 23.21
CA ARG A 62 39.55 -1.22 23.32
C ARG A 62 40.00 -2.29 22.30
N ALA A 63 40.21 -3.48 22.86
CA ALA A 63 40.69 -4.72 22.25
C ALA A 63 39.68 -5.38 21.27
N THR A 64 40.19 -6.27 20.43
CA THR A 64 39.66 -6.74 19.15
C THR A 64 38.28 -7.41 19.20
N GLU A 65 37.93 -8.13 20.25
CA GLU A 65 36.64 -8.88 20.34
C GLU A 65 35.44 -7.95 20.58
N SER A 66 35.65 -6.82 21.26
CA SER A 66 34.64 -5.77 21.38
C SER A 66 34.30 -5.13 20.03
N ARG A 67 35.15 -5.27 19.01
CA ARG A 67 34.96 -4.61 17.71
C ARG A 67 33.87 -5.23 16.86
N LEU A 68 33.71 -6.56 16.85
CA LEU A 68 32.67 -7.23 16.05
C LEU A 68 31.26 -6.95 16.57
N LEU A 69 31.06 -7.06 17.89
CA LEU A 69 29.78 -6.70 18.52
C LEU A 69 29.46 -5.21 18.30
N THR A 70 30.47 -4.35 18.36
CA THR A 70 30.32 -2.92 18.08
C THR A 70 29.99 -2.66 16.60
N CYS A 71 30.59 -3.41 15.67
CA CYS A 71 30.33 -3.27 14.24
C CYS A 71 28.89 -3.68 13.87
N LEU A 72 28.40 -4.81 14.39
CA LEU A 72 27.00 -5.22 14.16
C LEU A 72 26.01 -4.20 14.71
N ASP A 73 26.23 -3.74 15.95
CA ASP A 73 25.35 -2.73 16.56
C ASP A 73 25.38 -1.43 15.74
N GLN A 74 26.56 -1.00 15.26
CA GLN A 74 26.68 0.16 14.36
C GLN A 74 25.89 -0.03 13.07
N VAL A 75 25.99 -1.18 12.40
CA VAL A 75 25.23 -1.46 11.16
C VAL A 75 23.72 -1.40 11.41
N LEU A 76 23.24 -2.04 12.48
CA LEU A 76 21.82 -2.03 12.84
C LEU A 76 21.33 -0.61 13.17
N TRP A 77 22.13 0.17 13.88
CA TRP A 77 21.80 1.56 14.19
C TRP A 77 21.77 2.45 12.95
N THR A 78 22.77 2.35 12.08
CA THR A 78 22.81 3.10 10.83
C THR A 78 21.61 2.73 9.95
N GLY A 79 21.28 1.45 9.83
CA GLY A 79 20.10 0.99 9.10
C GLY A 79 18.81 1.55 9.69
N LEU A 80 18.65 1.52 11.01
CA LEU A 80 17.47 2.07 11.70
C LEU A 80 17.29 3.56 11.39
N ILE A 81 18.37 4.35 11.55
CA ILE A 81 18.34 5.80 11.32
C ILE A 81 18.03 6.09 9.85
N LEU A 82 18.77 5.48 8.92
CA LEU A 82 18.57 5.72 7.49
C LEU A 82 17.15 5.36 7.04
N CYS A 83 16.61 4.22 7.44
CA CYS A 83 15.25 3.83 7.06
C CYS A 83 14.18 4.76 7.68
N THR A 84 14.36 5.16 8.94
CA THR A 84 13.41 6.06 9.63
C THR A 84 13.47 7.46 9.02
N THR A 85 14.66 8.04 8.86
CA THR A 85 14.85 9.37 8.28
C THR A 85 14.41 9.39 6.82
N SER A 86 14.77 8.38 6.02
CA SER A 86 14.30 8.26 4.65
C SER A 86 12.78 8.23 4.59
N SER A 87 12.11 7.54 5.50
CA SER A 87 10.65 7.48 5.54
C SER A 87 10.04 8.84 5.95
N ILE A 88 10.64 9.57 6.88
CA ILE A 88 10.12 10.87 7.33
C ILE A 88 10.36 11.98 6.30
N VAL A 89 11.55 12.00 5.69
CA VAL A 89 11.99 13.10 4.80
C VAL A 89 11.44 12.96 3.39
N THR A 90 11.12 11.74 2.95
CA THR A 90 10.67 11.51 1.58
C THR A 90 9.21 11.95 1.40
N ALA A 91 9.00 13.01 0.61
CA ALA A 91 7.67 13.50 0.22
C ALA A 91 6.87 12.51 -0.67
N VAL A 92 7.49 11.41 -1.10
CA VAL A 92 6.86 10.34 -1.90
C VAL A 92 5.93 9.45 -1.05
N ILE A 93 5.89 9.63 0.28
CA ILE A 93 4.87 8.99 1.12
C ILE A 93 3.56 9.78 1.00
N ALA A 94 2.90 9.61 -0.14
CA ALA A 94 1.56 10.17 -0.40
C ALA A 94 0.45 9.34 0.27
N ASP A 95 0.72 8.08 0.65
CA ASP A 95 -0.26 7.17 1.23
C ASP A 95 0.09 6.85 2.70
N PRO A 96 -0.82 7.08 3.66
CA PRO A 96 -0.70 6.59 5.03
C PRO A 96 -0.39 5.09 5.15
N GLY A 97 -0.72 4.27 4.15
CA GLY A 97 -0.37 2.85 4.04
C GLY A 97 1.12 2.55 3.77
N CYS A 98 1.93 3.57 3.51
CA CYS A 98 3.38 3.46 3.30
C CYS A 98 4.17 3.04 4.56
N VAL A 99 3.52 2.65 5.65
CA VAL A 99 4.20 2.18 6.86
C VAL A 99 5.07 0.94 6.62
N ARG A 100 4.87 0.25 5.49
CA ARG A 100 5.77 -0.80 5.00
C ARG A 100 7.23 -0.35 4.90
N PHE A 101 7.50 0.95 4.72
CA PHE A 101 8.86 1.50 4.71
C PHE A 101 9.49 1.58 6.10
N PHE A 102 8.71 1.48 7.18
CA PHE A 102 9.22 1.31 8.55
C PHE A 102 9.52 -0.14 8.91
N LEU A 103 9.23 -1.12 8.04
CA LEU A 103 9.51 -2.52 8.34
C LEU A 103 11.00 -2.77 8.62
N PRO A 104 11.96 -2.32 7.78
CA PRO A 104 13.38 -2.53 8.06
C PRO A 104 13.81 -1.83 9.36
N ALA A 105 13.34 -0.59 9.59
CA ALA A 105 13.59 0.14 10.83
C ALA A 105 13.10 -0.65 12.05
N THR A 106 11.89 -1.19 11.99
CA THR A 106 11.35 -2.03 13.04
C THR A 106 12.25 -3.23 13.30
N VAL A 107 12.62 -3.99 12.26
CA VAL A 107 13.46 -5.19 12.40
C VAL A 107 14.78 -4.85 13.10
N PHE A 108 15.46 -3.79 12.65
CA PHE A 108 16.71 -3.35 13.29
C PHE A 108 16.50 -2.93 14.74
N GLY A 109 15.46 -2.15 15.01
CA GLY A 109 15.09 -1.73 16.37
C GLY A 109 14.81 -2.91 17.29
N THR A 110 14.06 -3.92 16.84
CA THR A 110 13.77 -5.13 17.62
C THR A 110 15.03 -5.92 17.95
N ILE A 111 15.93 -6.11 16.97
CA ILE A 111 17.20 -6.82 17.20
C ILE A 111 18.05 -6.07 18.24
N LEU A 112 18.17 -4.75 18.10
CA LEU A 112 18.93 -3.90 19.03
C LEU A 112 18.33 -3.93 20.44
N MET A 113 17.01 -3.84 20.56
CA MET A 113 16.32 -3.90 21.85
C MET A 113 16.47 -5.26 22.51
N ALA A 114 16.32 -6.36 21.75
CA ALA A 114 16.54 -7.71 22.28
C ALA A 114 17.98 -7.88 22.78
N ARG A 115 18.99 -7.45 22.01
CA ARG A 115 20.40 -7.56 22.42
C ARG A 115 20.70 -6.81 23.71
N ARG A 116 20.08 -5.65 23.92
CA ARG A 116 20.37 -4.77 25.07
C ARG A 116 19.51 -5.06 26.29
N TYR A 117 18.26 -5.42 26.09
CA TYR A 117 17.25 -5.52 27.16
C TYR A 117 16.65 -6.91 27.33
N ALA A 118 17.15 -7.96 26.65
CA ALA A 118 16.65 -9.33 26.83
C ALA A 118 16.68 -9.83 28.29
N ARG A 119 17.56 -9.27 29.13
CA ARG A 119 17.66 -9.62 30.55
C ARG A 119 16.74 -8.79 31.47
N VAL A 120 16.06 -7.78 30.93
CA VAL A 120 15.14 -6.94 31.71
C VAL A 120 13.76 -7.62 31.70
N PRO A 121 13.26 -8.13 32.84
CA PRO A 121 12.04 -8.92 32.88
C PRO A 121 10.80 -8.14 32.42
N VAL A 122 10.76 -6.84 32.71
CA VAL A 122 9.68 -5.94 32.24
C VAL A 122 9.66 -5.83 30.71
N PHE A 123 10.83 -5.80 30.07
CA PHE A 123 10.92 -5.74 28.61
C PHE A 123 10.45 -7.06 27.98
N ALA A 124 10.85 -8.20 28.54
CA ALA A 124 10.38 -9.52 28.09
C ALA A 124 8.86 -9.67 28.22
N LEU A 125 8.29 -9.20 29.34
CA LEU A 125 6.83 -9.17 29.56
C LEU A 125 6.13 -8.28 28.53
N TYR A 126 6.63 -7.07 28.29
CA TYR A 126 6.08 -6.16 27.28
C TYR A 126 6.07 -6.78 25.88
N VAL A 127 7.20 -7.35 25.43
CA VAL A 127 7.30 -8.00 24.11
C VAL A 127 6.34 -9.18 24.01
N THR A 128 6.20 -9.96 25.09
CA THR A 128 5.29 -11.10 25.14
C THR A 128 3.83 -10.65 25.01
N ILE A 129 3.43 -9.62 25.76
CA ILE A 129 2.07 -9.04 25.68
C ILE A 129 1.82 -8.47 24.27
N ALA A 130 2.78 -7.72 23.72
CA ALA A 130 2.66 -7.15 22.38
C ALA A 130 2.53 -8.23 21.31
N PHE A 131 3.30 -9.32 21.42
CA PHE A 131 3.25 -10.46 20.50
C PHE A 131 1.91 -11.21 20.59
N ILE A 132 1.43 -11.50 21.80
CA ILE A 132 0.13 -12.15 22.03
C ILE A 132 -0.99 -11.27 21.52
N GLY A 133 -1.00 -9.98 21.86
CA GLY A 133 -2.01 -9.02 21.40
C GLY A 133 -2.05 -8.88 19.88
N SER A 134 -0.88 -8.79 19.23
CA SER A 134 -0.78 -8.73 17.77
C SER A 134 -1.32 -10.00 17.12
N THR A 135 -0.93 -11.18 17.66
CA THR A 135 -1.38 -12.48 17.15
C THR A 135 -2.89 -12.67 17.35
N ALA A 136 -3.44 -12.29 18.50
CA ALA A 136 -4.86 -12.38 18.80
C ALA A 136 -5.69 -11.42 17.93
N SER A 137 -5.21 -10.19 17.72
CA SER A 137 -5.84 -9.23 16.82
C SER A 137 -5.96 -9.80 15.41
N GLU A 138 -4.89 -10.39 14.88
CA GLU A 138 -4.91 -10.95 13.53
C GLU A 138 -5.69 -12.26 13.43
N ALA A 139 -5.63 -13.12 14.46
CA ALA A 139 -6.48 -14.30 14.52
C ALA A 139 -7.96 -13.90 14.45
N THR A 140 -8.34 -12.83 15.15
CA THR A 140 -9.69 -12.24 15.09
C THR A 140 -9.98 -11.69 13.69
N SER A 141 -9.06 -10.92 13.10
CA SER A 141 -9.21 -10.40 11.73
C SER A 141 -9.36 -11.51 10.69
N ILE A 142 -8.59 -12.59 10.78
CA ILE A 142 -8.67 -13.75 9.86
C ILE A 142 -9.96 -14.53 10.10
N ALA A 143 -10.37 -14.74 11.36
CA ALA A 143 -11.61 -15.43 11.69
C ALA A 143 -12.85 -14.70 11.15
N HIS A 144 -12.77 -13.37 11.04
CA HIS A 144 -13.82 -12.54 10.43
C HIS A 144 -13.58 -12.23 8.95
N ALA A 145 -12.39 -12.52 8.42
CA ALA A 145 -12.12 -12.33 7.01
C ALA A 145 -12.92 -13.37 6.20
N PRO A 146 -13.52 -12.98 5.07
CA PRO A 146 -14.15 -13.94 4.19
C PRO A 146 -13.10 -14.96 3.73
N LEU A 147 -13.24 -16.22 4.18
CA LEU A 147 -12.27 -17.32 3.99
C LEU A 147 -12.08 -17.75 2.52
N ARG A 148 -12.82 -17.14 1.59
CA ARG A 148 -12.68 -17.40 0.16
C ARG A 148 -12.15 -16.13 -0.48
N PRO A 149 -10.91 -16.10 -0.98
CA PRO A 149 -10.54 -15.08 -1.94
C PRO A 149 -11.51 -15.23 -3.11
N THR A 150 -12.47 -14.32 -3.23
CA THR A 150 -13.34 -14.22 -4.40
C THR A 150 -12.47 -13.71 -5.54
N ILE A 151 -11.72 -14.63 -6.17
CA ILE A 151 -11.07 -14.38 -7.46
C ILE A 151 -12.22 -14.17 -8.44
N GLY A 152 -12.52 -12.90 -8.71
CA GLY A 152 -13.76 -12.49 -9.34
C GLY A 152 -14.94 -12.69 -8.37
N SER A 153 -15.43 -11.60 -7.79
CA SER A 153 -16.80 -11.61 -7.28
C SER A 153 -17.75 -12.01 -8.43
N THR A 154 -18.93 -12.53 -8.12
CA THR A 154 -19.97 -12.75 -9.13
C THR A 154 -20.26 -11.47 -9.94
N ALA A 155 -19.96 -10.29 -9.37
CA ALA A 155 -20.01 -9.00 -10.07
C ALA A 155 -18.93 -8.88 -11.16
N ALA A 156 -17.68 -9.26 -10.90
CA ALA A 156 -16.60 -9.16 -11.88
C ALA A 156 -16.81 -10.10 -13.08
N TRP A 157 -17.34 -11.30 -12.85
CA TRP A 157 -17.73 -12.20 -13.95
C TRP A 157 -18.88 -11.63 -14.78
N ARG A 158 -19.94 -11.13 -14.12
CA ARG A 158 -21.05 -10.46 -14.81
C ARG A 158 -20.59 -9.25 -15.62
N LEU A 159 -19.63 -8.48 -15.11
CA LEU A 159 -19.02 -7.38 -15.85
C LEU A 159 -18.37 -7.87 -17.15
N VAL A 160 -17.51 -8.88 -17.07
CA VAL A 160 -16.84 -9.45 -18.26
C VAL A 160 -17.85 -9.97 -19.27
N GLU A 161 -18.81 -10.78 -18.84
CA GLU A 161 -19.88 -11.30 -19.71
C GLU A 161 -20.66 -10.18 -20.40
N SER A 162 -20.94 -9.09 -19.68
CA SER A 162 -21.64 -7.94 -20.24
C SER A 162 -20.81 -7.19 -21.27
N LEU A 163 -19.54 -6.94 -20.96
CA LEU A 163 -18.61 -6.28 -21.89
C LEU A 163 -18.44 -7.10 -23.17
N GLU A 164 -18.32 -8.43 -23.07
CA GLU A 164 -18.27 -9.34 -24.22
C GLU A 164 -19.57 -9.30 -25.03
N ALA A 165 -20.73 -9.33 -24.37
CA ALA A 165 -22.04 -9.25 -25.02
C ALA A 165 -22.25 -7.93 -25.81
N HIS A 166 -21.53 -6.86 -25.45
CA HIS A 166 -21.57 -5.56 -26.12
C HIS A 166 -20.37 -5.33 -27.06
N ASP A 167 -19.54 -6.36 -27.32
CA ASP A 167 -18.33 -6.29 -28.15
C ASP A 167 -17.34 -5.19 -27.70
N LEU A 168 -17.25 -4.97 -26.37
CA LEU A 168 -16.35 -4.00 -25.76
C LEU A 168 -15.04 -4.67 -25.33
N LYS A 169 -14.01 -4.51 -26.16
CA LYS A 169 -12.70 -5.17 -25.97
C LYS A 169 -11.64 -4.32 -25.30
N HIS A 170 -11.87 -3.01 -25.22
CA HIS A 170 -10.85 -2.04 -24.89
C HIS A 170 -11.40 -0.98 -23.94
N GLY A 171 -10.69 -0.74 -22.84
CA GLY A 171 -11.14 0.24 -21.86
C GLY A 171 -10.11 0.62 -20.82
N TYR A 172 -10.56 1.45 -19.88
CA TYR A 172 -9.77 1.93 -18.76
C TYR A 172 -10.51 1.73 -17.45
N GLY A 173 -9.77 1.52 -16.36
CA GLY A 173 -10.33 1.28 -15.04
C GLY A 173 -9.38 1.69 -13.93
N GLY A 174 -9.81 1.55 -12.68
CA GLY A 174 -8.88 1.52 -11.55
C GLY A 174 -7.89 0.34 -11.67
N TYR A 175 -6.84 0.34 -10.86
CA TYR A 175 -5.81 -0.71 -10.93
C TYR A 175 -6.38 -2.12 -10.76
N TRP A 176 -7.25 -2.29 -9.76
CA TRP A 176 -7.85 -3.59 -9.45
C TRP A 176 -8.85 -4.02 -10.51
N GLU A 177 -9.75 -3.13 -10.92
CA GLU A 177 -10.77 -3.41 -11.92
C GLU A 177 -10.14 -3.77 -13.27
N SER A 178 -9.10 -3.03 -13.67
CA SER A 178 -8.38 -3.28 -14.92
C SER A 178 -7.70 -4.64 -14.94
N SER A 179 -7.02 -4.97 -13.84
CA SER A 179 -6.30 -6.23 -13.70
C SER A 179 -7.26 -7.43 -13.66
N ILE A 180 -8.33 -7.33 -12.85
CA ILE A 180 -9.33 -8.40 -12.70
C ILE A 180 -10.07 -8.62 -14.02
N THR A 181 -10.54 -7.57 -14.67
CA THR A 181 -11.28 -7.67 -15.96
C THR A 181 -10.43 -8.32 -17.04
N THR A 182 -9.15 -7.93 -17.15
CA THR A 182 -8.23 -8.50 -18.13
C THR A 182 -7.94 -9.98 -17.84
N VAL A 183 -7.74 -10.35 -16.57
CA VAL A 183 -7.47 -11.74 -16.18
C VAL A 183 -8.69 -12.64 -16.36
N LEU A 184 -9.87 -12.20 -15.91
CA LEU A 184 -11.10 -12.98 -15.99
C LEU A 184 -11.59 -13.18 -17.44
N SER A 185 -11.35 -12.20 -18.32
CA SER A 185 -11.61 -12.33 -19.76
C SER A 185 -10.54 -13.11 -20.53
N HIS A 186 -9.55 -13.69 -19.83
CA HIS A 186 -8.40 -14.36 -20.45
C HIS A 186 -7.65 -13.50 -21.50
N GLY A 187 -7.66 -12.17 -21.31
CA GLY A 187 -7.04 -11.20 -22.22
C GLY A 187 -7.89 -10.82 -23.43
N ASN A 188 -9.12 -11.32 -23.57
CA ASN A 188 -10.05 -10.91 -24.63
C ASN A 188 -10.48 -9.44 -24.47
N ILE A 189 -10.58 -8.98 -23.22
CA ILE A 189 -10.81 -7.59 -22.87
C ILE A 189 -9.51 -7.03 -22.30
N LYS A 190 -8.95 -6.01 -22.94
CA LYS A 190 -7.79 -5.27 -22.44
C LYS A 190 -8.26 -4.02 -21.70
N THR A 191 -7.99 -3.97 -20.40
CA THR A 191 -8.28 -2.78 -19.59
C THR A 191 -7.00 -2.21 -19.01
N LEU A 192 -6.75 -0.92 -19.21
CA LEU A 192 -5.57 -0.23 -18.69
C LEU A 192 -5.89 0.61 -17.45
N ALA A 193 -4.98 0.61 -16.48
CA ALA A 193 -5.18 1.25 -15.20
C ALA A 193 -4.94 2.77 -15.27
N LEU A 194 -5.94 3.56 -14.91
CA LEU A 194 -5.78 5.00 -14.68
C LEU A 194 -5.86 5.30 -13.19
N ILE A 195 -5.29 6.43 -12.79
CA ILE A 195 -5.35 6.94 -11.43
C ILE A 195 -5.70 8.43 -11.48
N ASP A 196 -6.41 8.88 -10.44
CA ASP A 196 -6.80 10.28 -10.23
C ASP A 196 -5.65 11.02 -9.53
N ASP A 197 -5.33 12.24 -9.99
CA ASP A 197 -4.35 13.13 -9.35
C ASP A 197 -4.89 13.85 -8.11
N GLY A 198 -6.17 13.66 -7.78
CA GLY A 198 -6.88 14.35 -6.71
C GLY A 198 -7.42 15.72 -7.12
N LEU A 199 -7.14 16.15 -8.36
CA LEU A 199 -7.68 17.34 -9.00
C LEU A 199 -8.68 16.99 -10.10
N HIS A 200 -9.18 15.74 -10.11
CA HIS A 200 -10.09 15.20 -11.10
C HIS A 200 -9.49 15.07 -12.50
N HIS A 201 -8.18 14.89 -12.61
CA HIS A 201 -7.54 14.47 -13.85
C HIS A 201 -7.09 13.03 -13.76
N LEU A 202 -7.36 12.28 -14.84
CA LEU A 202 -6.91 10.90 -14.96
C LEU A 202 -5.59 10.82 -15.72
N TYR A 203 -4.64 10.06 -15.18
CA TYR A 203 -3.37 9.79 -15.85
C TYR A 203 -2.98 8.30 -15.79
N PRO A 204 -2.07 7.84 -16.66
CA PRO A 204 -1.62 6.45 -16.68
C PRO A 204 -1.02 5.99 -15.35
N PHE A 205 -1.45 4.84 -14.84
CA PHE A 205 -0.88 4.27 -13.62
C PHE A 205 0.44 3.53 -13.90
N ARG A 206 1.56 4.21 -13.64
CA ARG A 206 2.93 3.78 -14.06
C ARG A 206 3.61 2.75 -13.17
N TRP A 207 3.12 2.53 -11.95
CA TRP A 207 3.82 1.71 -10.96
C TRP A 207 3.80 0.22 -11.31
N PHE A 208 2.74 -0.26 -11.98
CA PHE A 208 2.55 -1.67 -12.33
C PHE A 208 2.14 -1.90 -13.79
N THR A 209 2.26 -0.88 -14.65
CA THR A 209 1.87 -0.96 -16.07
C THR A 209 2.98 -0.41 -16.95
N ASN A 210 3.28 -1.10 -18.07
CA ASN A 210 4.21 -0.58 -19.08
C ASN A 210 3.56 0.59 -19.84
N LEU A 211 4.27 1.72 -19.95
CA LEU A 211 3.85 2.90 -20.72
C LEU A 211 3.61 2.58 -22.20
N ASP A 212 4.34 1.63 -22.77
CA ASP A 212 4.15 1.21 -24.16
C ASP A 212 2.75 0.66 -24.41
N LEU A 213 2.07 0.11 -23.40
CA LEU A 213 0.70 -0.38 -23.54
C LEU A 213 -0.30 0.77 -23.78
N TYR A 214 -0.06 1.96 -23.22
CA TYR A 214 -0.90 3.13 -23.47
C TYR A 214 -0.64 3.71 -24.86
N ARG A 215 0.61 3.63 -25.34
CA ARG A 215 0.95 4.01 -26.72
C ARG A 215 0.36 3.03 -27.73
N GLU A 216 0.48 1.73 -27.47
CA GLU A 216 -0.18 0.70 -28.29
C GLU A 216 -1.69 0.90 -28.29
N ALA A 217 -2.29 1.25 -27.13
CA ALA A 217 -3.70 1.55 -27.04
C ALA A 217 -4.10 2.77 -27.87
N SER A 218 -3.33 3.86 -27.81
CA SER A 218 -3.62 5.05 -28.61
C SER A 218 -3.47 4.79 -30.11
N GLU A 219 -2.50 3.97 -30.54
CA GLU A 219 -2.24 3.71 -31.95
C GLU A 219 -3.18 2.64 -32.54
N ASN A 220 -3.42 1.55 -31.80
CA ASN A 220 -3.99 0.32 -32.34
C ASN A 220 -5.42 0.02 -31.86
N TRP A 221 -5.90 0.61 -30.76
CA TRP A 221 -7.28 0.35 -30.35
C TRP A 221 -8.26 1.00 -31.33
N THR A 222 -9.25 0.20 -31.74
CA THR A 222 -10.32 0.62 -32.66
C THR A 222 -11.68 0.33 -32.06
N GLY A 223 -12.68 1.11 -32.43
CA GLY A 223 -14.05 0.93 -31.96
C GLY A 223 -14.36 1.77 -30.73
N ARG A 224 -15.31 1.28 -29.92
CA ARG A 224 -15.76 1.94 -28.69
C ARG A 224 -14.81 1.65 -27.55
N THR A 225 -14.62 2.63 -26.67
CA THR A 225 -13.80 2.52 -25.47
C THR A 225 -14.69 2.63 -24.24
N PHE A 226 -14.51 1.74 -23.26
CA PHE A 226 -15.24 1.84 -21.99
C PHE A 226 -14.37 2.35 -20.85
N PHE A 227 -14.98 2.96 -19.85
CA PHE A 227 -14.36 3.35 -18.59
C PHE A 227 -15.13 2.72 -17.42
N LEU A 228 -14.40 2.16 -16.47
CA LEU A 228 -14.96 1.58 -15.25
C LEU A 228 -14.82 2.58 -14.10
N ALA A 229 -15.95 3.01 -13.55
CA ALA A 229 -16.06 3.81 -12.35
C ALA A 229 -16.70 3.02 -11.20
N LYS A 230 -16.42 3.46 -9.97
CA LYS A 230 -17.11 3.01 -8.76
C LYS A 230 -17.88 4.14 -8.12
N ASP A 231 -19.00 3.79 -7.49
CA ASP A 231 -19.79 4.75 -6.71
C ASP A 231 -19.02 5.31 -5.51
N GLN A 232 -18.23 4.44 -4.88
CA GLN A 232 -17.34 4.78 -3.77
C GLN A 232 -15.90 4.69 -4.26
N PRO A 233 -15.35 5.78 -4.83
CA PRO A 233 -13.97 5.82 -5.26
C PRO A 233 -13.02 5.71 -4.05
N SER A 234 -11.85 5.16 -4.29
CA SER A 234 -10.73 5.01 -3.37
C SER A 234 -9.46 5.45 -4.08
N ALA A 235 -8.32 5.51 -3.39
CA ALA A 235 -7.05 5.92 -4.01
C ALA A 235 -6.64 5.10 -5.25
N LEU A 236 -7.21 3.91 -5.45
CA LEU A 236 -6.92 3.02 -6.59
C LEU A 236 -8.12 2.78 -7.51
N THR A 237 -9.24 3.47 -7.29
CA THR A 237 -10.46 3.33 -8.08
C THR A 237 -10.95 4.70 -8.55
N MET A 238 -11.57 4.76 -9.73
CA MET A 238 -11.98 6.02 -10.33
C MET A 238 -13.43 6.34 -10.00
N SER A 239 -13.71 7.63 -9.76
CA SER A 239 -15.08 8.12 -9.67
C SER A 239 -15.63 8.43 -11.06
N GLN A 240 -16.94 8.26 -11.25
CA GLN A 240 -17.59 8.66 -12.50
C GLN A 240 -17.41 10.17 -12.76
N ALA A 241 -17.52 10.99 -11.72
CA ALA A 241 -17.35 12.44 -11.83
C ALA A 241 -16.00 12.82 -12.46
N THR A 242 -14.93 12.11 -12.12
CA THR A 242 -13.58 12.35 -12.65
C THR A 242 -13.45 11.93 -14.11
N ILE A 243 -14.07 10.80 -14.50
CA ILE A 243 -14.15 10.37 -15.91
C ILE A 243 -14.91 11.42 -16.73
N LEU A 244 -16.06 11.88 -16.24
CA LEU A 244 -16.87 12.90 -16.90
C LEU A 244 -16.15 14.25 -17.00
N ALA A 245 -15.39 14.65 -15.98
CA ALA A 245 -14.58 15.86 -16.01
C ALA A 245 -13.46 15.77 -17.05
N THR A 246 -12.84 14.59 -17.20
CA THR A 246 -11.70 14.38 -18.11
C THR A 246 -12.15 14.18 -19.56
N PHE A 247 -13.21 13.40 -19.80
CA PHE A 247 -13.60 12.95 -21.15
C PHE A 247 -14.95 13.48 -21.62
N GLY A 248 -15.67 14.22 -20.77
CA GLY A 248 -17.01 14.70 -21.06
C GLY A 248 -18.07 13.60 -21.01
N LYS A 249 -19.21 13.84 -21.66
CA LYS A 249 -20.37 12.96 -21.59
C LYS A 249 -20.18 11.69 -22.44
N PRO A 250 -20.44 10.49 -21.90
CA PRO A 250 -20.38 9.23 -22.64
C PRO A 250 -21.54 9.09 -23.64
N ALA A 251 -21.34 8.22 -24.63
CA ALA A 251 -22.39 7.82 -25.56
C ALA A 251 -23.44 6.95 -24.88
N GLU A 252 -22.98 6.02 -24.02
CA GLU A 252 -23.83 5.11 -23.26
C GLU A 252 -23.29 5.00 -21.83
N THR A 253 -24.20 4.97 -20.85
CA THR A 253 -23.86 4.69 -19.45
C THR A 253 -24.77 3.59 -18.96
N TRP A 254 -24.18 2.62 -18.28
CA TRP A 254 -24.86 1.46 -17.75
C TRP A 254 -24.18 1.02 -16.45
N ARG A 255 -24.86 0.18 -15.69
CA ARG A 255 -24.48 -0.15 -14.33
C ARG A 255 -24.58 -1.64 -14.09
N ILE A 256 -23.54 -2.19 -13.48
CA ILE A 256 -23.47 -3.59 -13.07
C ILE A 256 -23.00 -3.60 -11.63
N ASP A 257 -23.90 -3.94 -10.72
CA ASP A 257 -23.67 -3.90 -9.28
C ASP A 257 -23.16 -2.52 -8.81
N ASP A 258 -21.96 -2.45 -8.22
CA ASP A 258 -21.30 -1.24 -7.72
C ASP A 258 -20.47 -0.50 -8.79
N GLN A 259 -20.46 -1.01 -10.04
CA GLN A 259 -19.70 -0.44 -11.13
C GLN A 259 -20.57 0.34 -12.11
N VAL A 260 -20.08 1.51 -12.48
CA VAL A 260 -20.61 2.33 -13.56
C VAL A 260 -19.70 2.19 -14.77
N ILE A 261 -20.29 1.88 -15.92
CA ILE A 261 -19.57 1.66 -17.17
C ILE A 261 -19.98 2.78 -18.12
N ASP A 262 -19.02 3.63 -18.46
CA ASP A 262 -19.19 4.73 -19.41
C ASP A 262 -18.54 4.37 -20.74
N VAL A 263 -19.32 4.37 -21.82
CA VAL A 263 -18.88 3.96 -23.16
C VAL A 263 -18.79 5.18 -24.06
N TYR A 264 -17.66 5.30 -24.76
CA TYR A 264 -17.36 6.43 -25.65
C TYR A 264 -17.09 5.95 -27.08
N ASN A 265 -17.51 6.78 -28.04
CA ASN A 265 -17.34 6.54 -29.48
C ASN A 265 -16.01 7.10 -30.02
N PHE A 266 -14.99 7.26 -29.19
CA PHE A 266 -13.69 7.80 -29.60
C PHE A 266 -12.54 6.82 -29.31
N LYS A 267 -11.47 6.97 -30.09
CA LYS A 267 -10.17 6.36 -29.82
C LYS A 267 -9.47 7.12 -28.68
N PRO A 268 -8.88 6.46 -27.70
CA PRO A 268 -8.25 7.11 -26.55
C PRO A 268 -6.87 7.69 -26.91
N HIS A 269 -6.78 8.45 -28.00
CA HIS A 269 -5.57 9.19 -28.38
C HIS A 269 -5.18 10.24 -27.33
N ALA A 270 -6.15 10.70 -26.51
CA ALA A 270 -5.98 11.78 -25.55
C ALA A 270 -5.07 11.44 -24.36
N LEU A 271 -4.88 10.16 -24.03
CA LEU A 271 -4.15 9.76 -22.81
C LEU A 271 -2.62 9.69 -22.99
N ALA A 272 -2.13 9.53 -24.23
CA ALA A 272 -0.69 9.43 -24.50
C ALA A 272 0.06 10.76 -24.31
N GLY A 273 -0.66 11.89 -24.34
CA GLY A 273 -0.13 13.23 -24.13
C GLY A 273 -0.24 13.75 -22.69
N LEU A 274 -0.88 12.98 -21.78
CA LEU A 274 -1.00 13.37 -20.38
C LEU A 274 0.33 13.08 -19.68
N ALA A 275 1.20 14.09 -19.70
CA ALA A 275 2.35 14.15 -18.81
C ALA A 275 1.86 14.23 -17.35
N PRO A 276 2.59 13.62 -16.40
CA PRO A 276 2.34 13.84 -14.98
C PRO A 276 2.67 15.29 -14.60
#